data_AF-A0A9D6T6X2-F1
#
_entry.id   AF-A0A9D6T6X2-F1
#
_cell.length_a   1.000
_cell.length_b   1.000
_cell.length_c   1.000
_cell.angle_alpha   90.00
_cell.angle_beta   90.00
_cell.angle_gamma   90.00
#
_symmetry.space_group_name_H-M   'P 1'
#
loop_
_entity.id
_entity.type
_entity.pdbx_description
1 polymer ?
#
loop_
_entity_poly.entity_id
_entity_poly.type
_entity_poly.pdbx_seq_one_letter_code
_entity_poly.pdbx_strand_id
1 'polypeptide(L)'
;MNQLEAQLVEFSKKLPQLPESARLLIVKFSPWIALILMIVALPAILFVLGLGAILAPFAFLGGATAGSQFTLNLVFLAILIVLEILAIPGLFKRARAGWQYSFYAALISGVEQLASFNLVGAIIGTAISLYFLFQIRQYYTPVPALSVAPKGPAPKGPPPGGRPAA
;
A
#
# COMPACT_ATOMS: atom_id res chain seq x y z
N MET A 1 1.65 12.40 -8.15
CA MET A 1 0.57 11.54 -7.62
C MET A 1 -0.11 10.93 -8.83
N ASN A 2 -0.40 9.62 -8.82
CA ASN A 2 -1.01 8.97 -9.98
C ASN A 2 -2.47 9.44 -10.13
N GLN A 3 -2.96 9.55 -11.37
CA GLN A 3 -4.32 10.05 -11.65
C GLN A 3 -5.41 9.23 -10.93
N LEU A 4 -5.26 7.90 -10.92
CA LEU A 4 -6.17 6.99 -10.20
C LEU A 4 -6.18 7.27 -8.68
N GLU A 5 -5.01 7.50 -8.08
CA GLU A 5 -4.92 7.82 -6.65
C GLU A 5 -5.68 9.11 -6.33
N ALA A 6 -5.58 10.14 -7.17
CA ALA A 6 -6.27 11.41 -6.97
C ALA A 6 -7.80 11.24 -7.01
N GLN A 7 -8.32 10.50 -7.99
CA GLN A 7 -9.75 10.21 -8.10
C GLN A 7 -10.26 9.44 -6.88
N LEU A 8 -9.50 8.45 -6.40
CA LEU A 8 -9.88 7.67 -5.22
C LEU A 8 -9.81 8.47 -3.92
N VAL A 9 -8.88 9.45 -3.80
CA VAL A 9 -8.88 10.40 -2.66
C VAL A 9 -10.14 11.26 -2.68
N GLU A 10 -10.55 11.78 -3.83
CA GLU A 10 -11.78 12.57 -3.93
C GLU A 10 -13.02 11.74 -3.61
N PHE A 11 -13.06 10.51 -4.09
CA PHE A 11 -14.13 9.57 -3.79
C PHE A 11 -14.17 9.21 -2.30
N SER A 12 -13.01 8.94 -1.68
CA SER A 12 -12.94 8.55 -0.27
C SER A 12 -13.45 9.64 0.66
N LYS A 13 -13.33 10.92 0.30
CA LYS A 13 -13.90 12.05 1.06
C LYS A 13 -15.43 12.05 1.10
N LYS A 14 -16.09 11.42 0.12
CA LYS A 14 -17.55 11.28 0.08
C LYS A 14 -18.07 10.12 0.92
N LEU A 15 -17.18 9.22 1.35
CA LEU A 15 -17.52 8.08 2.20
C LEU A 15 -17.51 8.49 3.68
N PRO A 16 -18.22 7.74 4.54
CA PRO A 16 -18.13 7.93 5.99
C PRO A 16 -16.66 7.91 6.45
N GLN A 17 -16.26 8.89 7.24
CA GLN A 17 -14.90 8.95 7.77
C GLN A 17 -14.83 8.26 9.12
N LEU A 18 -13.80 7.44 9.32
CA LEU A 18 -13.58 6.82 10.63
C LEU A 18 -13.12 7.87 11.65
N PRO A 19 -13.54 7.75 12.93
CA PRO A 19 -13.04 8.62 13.98
C PRO A 19 -11.51 8.48 14.08
N GLU A 20 -10.85 9.53 14.55
CA GLU A 20 -9.39 9.57 14.65
C GLU A 20 -8.81 8.41 15.46
N SER A 21 -9.47 8.04 16.57
CA SER A 21 -9.10 6.90 17.40
C SER A 21 -9.04 5.59 16.61
N ALA A 22 -10.05 5.30 15.79
CA ALA A 22 -10.07 4.10 14.96
C ALA A 22 -8.95 4.11 13.90
N ARG A 23 -8.71 5.26 13.25
CA ARG A 23 -7.63 5.40 12.28
C ARG A 23 -6.25 5.19 12.92
N LEU A 24 -6.03 5.74 14.11
CA LEU A 24 -4.80 5.55 14.89
C LEU A 24 -4.59 4.09 15.28
N LEU A 25 -5.65 3.37 15.68
CA LEU A 25 -5.57 1.94 15.98
C LEU A 25 -5.18 1.14 14.72
N ILE A 26 -5.80 1.42 13.58
CA ILE A 26 -5.45 0.76 12.31
C ILE A 26 -3.98 1.01 11.96
N VAL A 27 -3.51 2.26 12.02
CA VAL A 27 -2.10 2.60 11.73
C VAL A 27 -1.13 1.93 12.71
N LYS A 28 -1.53 1.81 13.98
CA LYS A 28 -0.72 1.17 15.02
C LYS A 28 -0.61 -0.34 14.80
N PHE A 29 -1.73 -0.99 14.46
CA PHE A 29 -1.79 -2.45 14.34
C PHE A 29 -1.53 -2.98 12.93
N SER A 30 -1.72 -2.19 11.87
CA SER A 30 -1.53 -2.63 10.49
C SER A 30 -0.17 -3.28 10.21
N PRO A 31 1.00 -2.75 10.66
CA PRO A 31 2.26 -3.44 10.42
C PRO A 31 2.35 -4.78 11.17
N TRP A 32 1.78 -4.89 12.37
CA TRP A 32 1.78 -6.12 13.16
C TRP A 32 0.84 -7.17 12.58
N ILE A 33 -0.36 -6.76 12.15
CA ILE A 33 -1.32 -7.63 11.48
C ILE A 33 -0.70 -8.17 10.19
N ALA A 34 -0.13 -7.30 9.34
CA ALA A 34 0.53 -7.72 8.11
C ALA A 34 1.69 -8.69 8.38
N LEU A 35 2.53 -8.41 9.38
CA LEU A 35 3.65 -9.28 9.74
C LEU A 35 3.18 -10.65 10.25
N ILE A 36 2.21 -10.69 11.17
CA ILE A 36 1.68 -11.94 11.74
C ILE A 36 1.00 -12.76 10.66
N LEU A 37 0.13 -12.14 9.85
CA LEU A 37 -0.54 -12.83 8.74
C LEU A 37 0.47 -13.38 7.75
N MET A 38 1.51 -12.60 7.40
CA MET A 38 2.57 -13.07 6.51
C MET A 38 3.29 -14.28 7.12
N ILE A 39 3.71 -14.24 8.38
CA ILE A 39 4.42 -15.36 9.03
C ILE A 39 3.54 -16.61 9.11
N VAL A 40 2.26 -16.47 9.49
CA VAL A 40 1.33 -17.58 9.62
C VAL A 40 0.96 -18.17 8.25
N ALA A 41 0.78 -17.32 7.24
CA ALA A 41 0.43 -17.74 5.89
C ALA A 41 1.65 -18.25 5.11
N LEU A 42 2.88 -17.85 5.47
CA LEU A 42 4.09 -18.15 4.69
C LEU A 42 4.27 -19.66 4.41
N PRO A 43 4.09 -20.59 5.38
CA PRO A 43 4.17 -22.01 5.08
C PRO A 43 3.14 -22.47 4.04
N ALA A 44 1.89 -22.01 4.17
CA ALA A 44 0.83 -22.37 3.22
C ALA A 44 1.09 -21.76 1.84
N ILE A 45 1.56 -20.51 1.79
CA ILE A 45 1.97 -19.81 0.58
C ILE A 45 3.09 -20.57 -0.12
N LEU A 46 4.15 -20.93 0.59
CA LEU A 46 5.29 -21.67 0.02
C LEU A 46 4.88 -23.05 -0.44
N PHE A 47 3.97 -23.72 0.29
CA PHE A 47 3.40 -24.99 -0.13
C PHE A 47 2.61 -24.84 -1.44
N VAL A 48 1.71 -23.86 -1.53
CA VAL A 48 0.90 -23.59 -2.73
C VAL A 48 1.78 -23.20 -3.92
N LEU A 49 2.79 -22.35 -3.72
CA LEU A 49 3.71 -21.95 -4.79
C LEU A 49 4.60 -23.12 -5.24
N GLY A 50 5.17 -23.87 -4.28
CA GLY A 50 6.04 -25.01 -4.57
C GLY A 50 5.30 -26.14 -5.27
N LEU A 51 4.16 -26.57 -4.70
CA LEU A 51 3.32 -27.59 -5.32
C LEU A 51 2.69 -27.07 -6.61
N GLY A 52 2.25 -25.82 -6.63
CA GLY A 52 1.66 -25.18 -7.81
C GLY A 52 2.63 -25.13 -8.99
N ALA A 53 3.90 -24.83 -8.75
CA ALA A 53 4.92 -24.86 -9.81
C ALA A 53 5.10 -26.27 -10.41
N ILE A 54 5.06 -27.32 -9.58
CA ILE A 54 5.13 -28.72 -10.03
C ILE A 54 3.87 -29.11 -10.81
N LEU A 55 2.70 -28.68 -10.35
CA LEU A 55 1.40 -29.05 -10.94
C LEU A 55 1.01 -28.21 -12.16
N ALA A 56 1.65 -27.05 -12.37
CA ALA A 56 1.29 -26.13 -13.46
C ALA A 56 1.25 -26.77 -14.86
N PRO A 57 2.22 -27.62 -15.27
CA PRO A 57 2.14 -28.30 -16.57
C PRO A 57 0.95 -29.26 -16.67
N PHE A 58 0.60 -29.92 -15.57
CA PHE A 58 -0.48 -30.90 -15.53
C PHE A 58 -1.86 -30.23 -15.54
N ALA A 59 -1.97 -28.97 -15.11
CA ALA A 59 -3.22 -28.21 -15.17
C ALA A 59 -3.76 -28.06 -16.61
N PHE A 60 -2.89 -28.12 -17.62
CA PHE A 60 -3.28 -28.08 -19.03
C PHE A 60 -3.96 -29.38 -19.52
N LEU A 61 -3.85 -30.48 -18.77
CA LEU A 61 -4.62 -31.71 -19.05
C LEU A 61 -6.13 -31.48 -18.89
N GLY A 62 -6.53 -30.52 -18.05
CA GLY A 62 -7.92 -30.04 -17.93
C GLY A 62 -8.35 -29.10 -19.06
N GLY A 63 -7.51 -28.92 -20.09
CA GLY A 63 -7.72 -27.98 -21.20
C GLY A 63 -6.91 -26.70 -21.06
N ALA A 64 -6.75 -25.99 -22.17
CA ALA A 64 -5.96 -24.75 -22.23
C ALA A 64 -6.47 -23.69 -21.25
N THR A 65 -7.79 -23.52 -21.16
CA THR A 65 -8.40 -22.56 -20.23
C THR A 65 -8.07 -22.87 -18.77
N ALA A 66 -8.13 -24.14 -18.35
CA ALA A 66 -7.83 -24.53 -16.98
C ALA A 66 -6.35 -24.31 -16.64
N GLY A 67 -5.44 -24.72 -17.53
CA GLY A 67 -4.00 -24.51 -17.36
C GLY A 67 -3.60 -23.04 -17.31
N SER A 68 -4.17 -22.22 -18.20
CA SER A 68 -3.94 -20.78 -18.22
C SER A 68 -4.46 -20.09 -16.96
N GLN A 69 -5.68 -20.42 -16.51
CA GLN A 69 -6.24 -19.81 -15.29
C GLN A 69 -5.42 -20.19 -14.06
N PHE A 70 -5.03 -21.46 -13.93
CA PHE A 70 -4.21 -21.93 -12.81
C PHE A 70 -2.86 -21.19 -12.76
N THR A 71 -2.18 -21.09 -13.90
CA THR A 71 -0.89 -20.39 -14.01
C THR A 71 -1.04 -18.91 -13.69
N LEU A 72 -2.09 -18.27 -14.21
CA LEU A 72 -2.40 -16.86 -13.94
C LEU A 72 -2.60 -16.60 -12.44
N ASN A 73 -3.37 -17.45 -11.75
CA ASN A 73 -3.60 -17.32 -10.32
C ASN A 73 -2.30 -17.45 -9.51
N LEU A 74 -1.39 -18.37 -9.90
CA LEU A 74 -0.08 -18.49 -9.25
C LEU A 74 0.80 -17.24 -9.46
N VAL A 75 0.77 -16.64 -10.65
CA VAL A 75 1.51 -15.41 -10.93
C VAL A 75 1.00 -14.25 -10.08
N PHE A 76 -0.33 -14.07 -10.01
CA PHE A 76 -0.94 -13.05 -9.16
C PHE A 76 -0.61 -13.26 -7.68
N LEU A 77 -0.70 -14.50 -7.19
CA LEU A 77 -0.32 -14.85 -5.83
C LEU A 77 1.14 -14.43 -5.54
N ALA A 78 2.08 -14.78 -6.42
CA ALA A 78 3.48 -14.42 -6.26
C ALA A 78 3.70 -12.90 -6.22
N ILE A 79 3.05 -12.15 -7.11
CA ILE A 79 3.13 -10.68 -7.15
C ILE A 79 2.57 -10.07 -5.86
N LEU A 80 1.40 -10.55 -5.39
CA LEU A 80 0.76 -10.07 -4.17
C LEU A 80 1.67 -10.26 -2.95
N ILE A 81 2.28 -11.43 -2.81
CA ILE A 81 3.21 -11.73 -1.71
C ILE A 81 4.40 -10.76 -1.71
N VAL A 82 5.00 -10.52 -2.88
CA VAL A 82 6.12 -9.57 -3.00
C VAL A 82 5.69 -8.17 -2.55
N LEU A 83 4.52 -7.70 -3.00
CA LEU A 83 4.02 -6.37 -2.60
C LEU A 83 3.75 -6.29 -1.09
N GLU A 84 3.15 -7.32 -0.50
CA GLU A 84 2.89 -7.35 0.94
C GLU A 84 4.19 -7.35 1.76
N ILE A 85 5.20 -8.15 1.35
CA ILE A 85 6.51 -8.15 2.00
C ILE A 85 7.18 -6.78 1.91
N LEU A 86 7.14 -6.15 0.72
CA LEU A 86 7.70 -4.81 0.52
C LEU A 86 6.95 -3.72 1.30
N ALA A 87 5.67 -3.92 1.57
CA ALA A 87 4.87 -3.00 2.36
C ALA A 87 5.30 -2.96 3.83
N ILE A 88 5.65 -4.11 4.42
CA ILE A 88 5.89 -4.27 5.86
C ILE A 88 6.89 -3.24 6.43
N PRO A 89 8.12 -3.08 5.89
CA PRO A 89 9.09 -2.11 6.43
C PRO A 89 8.56 -0.67 6.36
N GLY A 90 7.84 -0.33 5.29
CA GLY A 90 7.23 0.98 5.11
C GLY A 90 6.08 1.22 6.08
N LEU A 91 5.28 0.19 6.38
CA LEU A 91 4.18 0.27 7.35
C LEU A 91 4.69 0.54 8.76
N PHE A 92 5.76 -0.15 9.19
CA PHE A 92 6.42 0.10 10.48
C PHE A 92 6.98 1.53 10.59
N LYS A 93 7.62 2.00 9.51
CA LYS A 93 8.22 3.35 9.45
C LYS A 93 7.22 4.46 9.19
N ARG A 94 5.92 4.13 9.02
CA ARG A 94 4.88 5.06 8.57
C ARG A 94 5.29 5.84 7.32
N ALA A 95 6.02 5.17 6.44
CA ALA A 95 6.53 5.74 5.21
C ALA A 95 5.50 5.59 4.09
N ARG A 96 5.47 6.57 3.19
CA ARG A 96 4.58 6.57 2.01
C ARG A 96 4.70 5.29 1.19
N ALA A 97 5.92 4.76 1.06
CA ALA A 97 6.18 3.52 0.31
C ALA A 97 5.36 2.33 0.85
N GLY A 98 5.22 2.18 2.17
CA GLY A 98 4.44 1.06 2.75
C GLY A 98 2.96 1.13 2.39
N TRP A 99 2.40 2.33 2.44
CA TRP A 99 1.02 2.59 1.99
C TRP A 99 0.87 2.35 0.49
N GLN A 100 1.85 2.76 -0.32
CA GLN A 100 1.80 2.56 -1.78
C GLN A 100 1.85 1.08 -2.17
N TYR A 101 2.71 0.28 -1.55
CA TYR A 101 2.73 -1.17 -1.82
C TYR A 101 1.42 -1.84 -1.39
N SER A 102 0.86 -1.46 -0.25
CA SER A 102 -0.45 -1.94 0.20
C SER A 102 -1.57 -1.53 -0.77
N PHE A 103 -1.52 -0.31 -1.31
CA PHE A 103 -2.45 0.18 -2.32
C PHE A 103 -2.34 -0.63 -3.62
N TYR A 104 -1.13 -0.89 -4.11
CA TYR A 104 -0.94 -1.72 -5.30
C TYR A 104 -1.36 -3.18 -5.06
N ALA A 105 -1.11 -3.74 -3.87
CA ALA A 105 -1.59 -5.07 -3.52
C ALA A 105 -3.13 -5.15 -3.59
N ALA A 106 -3.83 -4.14 -3.05
CA ALA A 106 -5.29 -4.07 -3.12
C ALA A 106 -5.82 -3.98 -4.56
N LEU A 107 -5.16 -3.20 -5.43
CA LEU A 107 -5.53 -3.12 -6.86
C LEU A 107 -5.28 -4.43 -7.59
N ILE A 108 -4.09 -5.02 -7.41
CA ILE A 108 -3.72 -6.28 -8.07
C ILE A 108 -4.64 -7.42 -7.59
N SER A 109 -5.01 -7.45 -6.32
CA SER A 109 -5.99 -8.40 -5.79
C SER A 109 -7.37 -8.22 -6.43
N GLY A 110 -7.80 -6.98 -6.67
CA GLY A 110 -9.04 -6.72 -7.42
C GLY A 110 -8.98 -7.23 -8.86
N VAL A 111 -7.85 -7.00 -9.55
CA VAL A 111 -7.63 -7.46 -10.92
C VAL A 111 -7.59 -8.99 -11.00
N GLU A 112 -6.92 -9.65 -10.06
CA GLU A 112 -6.90 -11.12 -9.96
C GLU A 112 -8.32 -11.67 -9.81
N GLN A 113 -9.12 -11.12 -8.90
CA GLN A 113 -10.48 -11.60 -8.68
C GLN A 113 -11.39 -11.38 -9.89
N LEU A 114 -11.21 -10.28 -10.63
CA LEU A 114 -11.91 -10.08 -11.90
C LEU A 114 -11.47 -11.10 -12.95
N ALA A 115 -10.18 -11.36 -13.07
CA ALA A 115 -9.64 -12.36 -13.99
C ALA A 115 -10.08 -13.80 -13.63
N SER A 116 -10.36 -14.05 -12.35
CA SER A 116 -10.91 -15.29 -11.82
C SER A 116 -12.45 -15.34 -11.85
N PHE A 117 -13.12 -14.36 -12.47
CA PHE A 117 -14.58 -14.22 -12.51
C PHE A 117 -15.28 -14.17 -11.13
N ASN A 118 -14.54 -13.89 -10.07
CA ASN A 118 -15.06 -13.68 -8.73
C ASN A 118 -15.51 -12.23 -8.56
N LEU A 119 -16.63 -11.87 -9.18
CA LEU A 119 -17.13 -10.48 -9.23
C LEU A 119 -17.48 -9.94 -7.84
N VAL A 120 -18.05 -10.79 -6.98
CA VAL A 120 -18.42 -10.40 -5.61
C VAL A 120 -17.18 -10.07 -4.80
N GLY A 121 -16.18 -10.96 -4.85
CA GLY A 121 -14.91 -10.73 -4.16
C GLY A 121 -14.14 -9.53 -4.72
N ALA A 122 -14.12 -9.36 -6.05
CA ALA A 122 -13.48 -8.23 -6.71
C ALA A 122 -14.08 -6.90 -6.27
N ILE A 123 -15.42 -6.79 -6.20
CA ILE A 123 -16.06 -5.54 -5.79
C ILE A 123 -15.90 -5.33 -4.29
N ILE A 124 -16.30 -6.31 -3.48
CA ILE A 124 -16.38 -6.14 -2.02
C ILE A 124 -14.98 -6.10 -1.42
N GLY A 125 -14.13 -7.06 -1.76
CA GLY A 125 -12.77 -7.17 -1.22
C GLY A 125 -11.93 -5.94 -1.55
N THR A 126 -11.95 -5.51 -2.81
CA THR A 126 -11.21 -4.31 -3.22
C THR A 126 -11.80 -3.04 -2.62
N ALA A 127 -13.13 -2.88 -2.60
CA ALA A 127 -13.75 -1.70 -2.00
C ALA A 127 -13.42 -1.57 -0.50
N ILE A 128 -13.51 -2.66 0.26
CA ILE A 128 -13.19 -2.69 1.69
C ILE A 128 -11.70 -2.37 1.90
N SER A 129 -10.82 -3.03 1.14
CA SER A 129 -9.37 -2.83 1.25
C SER A 129 -8.99 -1.38 0.97
N LEU A 130 -9.49 -0.82 -0.14
CA LEU A 130 -9.26 0.57 -0.51
C LEU A 130 -9.85 1.52 0.53
N TYR A 131 -11.06 1.28 1.01
CA TYR A 131 -11.68 2.12 2.04
C TYR A 131 -10.76 2.28 3.25
N PHE A 132 -10.33 1.18 3.88
CA PHE A 132 -9.45 1.24 5.05
C PHE A 132 -8.09 1.88 4.73
N LEU A 133 -7.50 1.58 3.57
CA LEU A 133 -6.25 2.19 3.10
C LEU A 133 -6.36 3.71 2.99
N PHE A 134 -7.43 4.23 2.37
CA PHE A 134 -7.60 5.66 2.19
C PHE A 134 -7.93 6.38 3.50
N GLN A 135 -8.62 5.74 4.43
CA GLN A 135 -8.89 6.30 5.77
C GLN A 135 -7.58 6.59 6.55
N ILE A 136 -6.55 5.77 6.37
CA ILE A 136 -5.26 5.92 7.07
C ILE A 136 -4.18 6.61 6.24
N ARG A 137 -4.45 6.97 4.98
CA ARG A 137 -3.45 7.53 4.05
C ARG A 137 -2.69 8.72 4.64
N GLN A 138 -3.40 9.61 5.33
CA GLN A 138 -2.83 10.83 5.92
C GLN A 138 -1.68 10.56 6.92
N TYR A 139 -1.60 9.36 7.50
CA TYR A 139 -0.54 8.98 8.45
C TYR A 139 0.73 8.46 7.77
N TYR A 140 0.69 8.22 6.45
CA TYR A 140 1.82 7.68 5.67
C TYR A 140 2.32 8.66 4.61
N THR A 141 1.50 9.64 4.20
CA THR A 141 1.95 10.72 3.32
C THR A 141 2.39 11.92 4.15
N PRO A 142 3.64 12.41 3.98
CA PRO A 142 4.02 13.70 4.52
C PRO A 142 3.04 14.77 4.02
N VAL A 143 2.58 15.65 4.91
CA VAL A 143 1.83 16.85 4.51
C VAL A 143 2.74 17.65 3.58
N PRO A 144 2.32 18.00 2.35
CA PRO A 144 3.09 18.89 1.49
C PRO A 144 3.39 20.17 2.26
N ALA A 145 4.67 20.46 2.48
CA ALA A 145 5.11 21.61 3.24
C ALA A 145 4.62 22.91 2.58
N LEU A 146 3.60 23.51 3.18
CA LEU A 146 3.37 24.96 3.11
C LEU A 146 3.86 25.66 4.40
N SER A 147 4.72 25.05 5.23
CA SER A 147 5.02 25.56 6.59
C SER A 147 6.47 25.87 6.93
N VAL A 148 7.38 25.97 5.95
CA VAL A 148 8.69 26.61 6.19
C VAL A 148 8.98 27.63 5.08
N ALA A 149 8.06 28.58 4.87
CA ALA A 149 8.51 29.89 4.43
C ALA A 149 9.21 30.54 5.65
N PRO A 150 10.49 30.94 5.55
CA PRO A 150 11.13 31.66 6.64
C PRO A 150 10.34 32.95 6.92
N LYS A 151 10.01 33.13 8.20
CA LYS A 151 9.21 34.24 8.72
C LYS A 151 10.05 35.53 8.68
N GLY A 152 9.76 36.45 7.76
CA GLY A 152 10.15 37.87 7.86
C GLY A 152 11.60 38.25 7.47
N PRO A 153 11.84 39.54 7.16
CA PRO A 153 13.00 39.98 6.38
C PRO A 153 14.29 40.04 7.19
N ALA A 154 15.41 39.84 6.49
CA ALA A 154 16.76 39.90 7.02
C ALA A 154 17.03 41.19 7.84
N PRO A 155 17.70 41.11 8.99
CA PRO A 155 18.11 42.29 9.73
C PRO A 155 19.12 43.10 8.92
N LYS A 156 18.75 44.34 8.55
CA LYS A 156 19.70 45.36 8.09
C LYS A 156 20.43 45.91 9.32
N GLY A 157 21.66 45.49 9.53
CA GLY A 157 22.59 46.11 10.49
C GLY A 157 23.94 46.34 9.81
N PRO A 158 24.54 47.54 9.91
CA PRO A 158 25.77 47.86 9.20
C PRO A 158 26.97 47.14 9.83
N PRO A 159 28.03 46.86 9.04
CA PRO A 159 29.23 46.22 9.57
C PRO A 159 29.91 47.13 10.60
N PRO A 160 30.36 46.62 11.75
CA PRO A 160 31.15 47.41 12.69
C PRO A 160 32.55 47.63 12.07
N GLY A 161 32.69 48.78 11.42
CA GLY A 161 33.98 49.32 11.00
C GLY A 161 34.73 49.90 12.19
N GLY A 162 36.06 49.70 12.16
CA GLY A 162 37.03 50.62 12.77
C GLY A 162 37.48 50.29 14.19
N ARG A 163 38.64 49.63 14.31
CA ARG A 163 39.61 50.03 15.35
C ARG A 163 40.11 51.45 15.03
N PRO A 164 40.27 52.31 16.04
CA PRO A 164 41.63 52.72 16.45
C PRO A 164 41.75 52.72 17.99
N ALA A 165 42.81 52.21 18.61
CA ALA A 165 44.15 52.81 18.75
C ALA A 165 44.16 54.09 19.60
N ALA A 166 44.41 53.93 20.91
CA ALA A 166 45.23 54.75 21.82
C ALA A 166 44.82 54.47 23.26
#